data_AF-A0A0S7Y6C5-F1
#
_entry.id   AF-A0A0S7Y6C5-F1
#
_cell.length_a   1.000
_cell.length_b   1.000
_cell.length_c   1.000
_cell.angle_alpha   90.00
_cell.angle_beta   90.00
_cell.angle_gamma   90.00
#
_symmetry.space_group_name_H-M   'P 1'
#
loop_
_entity.id
_entity.type
_entity.pdbx_description
1 polymer ?
#
loop_
_entity_poly.entity_id
_entity_poly.type
_entity_poly.pdbx_seq_one_letter_code
_entity_poly.pdbx_strand_id
1 'polypeptide(L)'
;MSRRTRRVGRLSGASVSLVALLPWALAAAGAPEAAAAEPSPAAEILAATGVKGGLVVHVGCGDGRLTAAFGAGEPYLVHGLDGDAKNVERAREYIRSLGLYGKVSVEHWTEKRLPYADNLVNLLVAERLGGIPMDEVMRVLCPNGVACIGGKKTVKPWPAEIDEWTHHLHDAGGNAVASDRVAGPPRHLQWTAGPRWARSHGYTPSTSVLDETLTCVDDTVPSTWRLVARDAFSGVLLWKRPLPEWGSKALSGTDDTGRGVTTGRFTMPPHVGKRLVAVGDTVYVTLGAGAPVTALDAATGRQRRVYAETARADEVLLSASSPSTRPPRTGPRWPPGASRPPPRPASTSAPSMRQAGACSGRRAPSWASAPAWVRTR
;
A
#
# COMPACT_ATOMS: atom_id res chain seq x y z
N MET A 1 -12.59 16.06 73.78
CA MET A 1 -13.01 17.14 74.71
C MET A 1 -13.04 18.46 73.96
N SER A 2 -14.21 19.10 73.91
CA SER A 2 -14.52 20.53 73.67
C SER A 2 -13.83 21.27 72.52
N ARG A 3 -14.61 21.77 71.54
CA ARG A 3 -15.02 23.19 71.52
C ARG A 3 -15.94 23.55 70.33
N ARG A 4 -17.09 24.12 70.72
CA ARG A 4 -17.80 25.30 70.19
C ARG A 4 -18.37 25.32 68.76
N THR A 5 -19.70 25.32 68.78
CA THR A 5 -20.68 25.92 67.87
C THR A 5 -20.35 27.32 67.35
N ARG A 6 -20.80 27.63 66.11
CA ARG A 6 -21.39 28.92 65.73
C ARG A 6 -22.40 28.75 64.58
N ARG A 7 -23.61 29.29 64.82
CA ARG A 7 -24.70 29.56 63.88
C ARG A 7 -24.37 30.78 63.00
N VAL A 8 -25.32 31.06 62.10
CA VAL A 8 -25.63 32.29 61.33
C VAL A 8 -25.33 32.04 59.85
N GLY A 9 -26.21 32.26 58.89
CA GLY A 9 -27.55 32.85 58.82
C GLY A 9 -27.79 33.13 57.33
N ARG A 10 -28.92 32.67 56.78
CA ARG A 10 -29.27 32.89 55.37
C ARG A 10 -29.70 34.35 55.17
N LEU A 11 -29.16 35.01 54.15
CA LEU A 11 -29.75 36.21 53.56
C LEU A 11 -29.69 36.09 52.03
N SER A 12 -30.89 36.15 51.44
CA SER A 12 -31.13 36.31 50.01
C SER A 12 -30.68 37.69 49.55
N GLY A 13 -30.00 37.75 48.40
CA GLY A 13 -29.69 38.99 47.69
C GLY A 13 -29.70 38.71 46.20
N ALA A 14 -30.78 39.10 45.53
CA ALA A 14 -30.88 39.12 44.08
C ALA A 14 -29.87 40.14 43.53
N SER A 15 -28.94 39.69 42.70
CA SER A 15 -28.03 40.56 41.96
C SER A 15 -28.40 40.52 40.48
N VAL A 16 -29.01 41.61 40.02
CA VAL A 16 -29.23 41.91 38.61
C VAL A 16 -27.88 42.35 38.03
N SER A 17 -27.23 41.49 37.25
CA SER A 17 -26.03 41.88 36.50
C SER A 17 -26.44 42.35 35.10
N LEU A 18 -26.32 43.67 34.91
CA LEU A 18 -26.46 44.38 33.65
C LEU A 18 -25.33 43.92 32.69
N VAL A 19 -25.67 43.17 31.64
CA VAL A 19 -24.73 42.78 30.58
C VAL A 19 -24.55 43.97 29.64
N ALA A 20 -23.43 44.67 29.76
CA ALA A 20 -23.01 45.69 28.79
C ALA A 20 -22.51 44.99 27.52
N LEU A 21 -23.26 45.12 26.43
CA LEU A 21 -22.86 44.71 25.07
C LEU A 21 -21.87 45.72 24.51
N LEU A 22 -20.57 45.41 24.60
CA LEU A 22 -19.52 46.09 23.84
C LEU A 22 -19.44 45.45 22.44
N PRO A 23 -19.58 46.21 21.34
CA PRO A 23 -19.38 45.68 20.01
C PRO A 23 -17.89 45.46 19.77
N TRP A 24 -17.48 44.19 19.69
CA TRP A 24 -16.17 43.82 19.21
C TRP A 24 -16.11 44.16 17.72
N ALA A 25 -15.48 45.28 17.38
CA ALA A 25 -15.15 45.60 16.00
C ALA A 25 -14.20 44.52 15.47
N LEU A 26 -14.71 43.68 14.58
CA LEU A 26 -13.97 42.64 13.88
C LEU A 26 -13.02 43.34 12.90
N ALA A 27 -11.78 43.59 13.33
CA ALA A 27 -10.72 43.99 12.42
C ALA A 27 -10.45 42.80 11.48
N ALA A 28 -10.97 42.88 10.26
CA ALA A 28 -10.62 41.99 9.17
C ALA A 28 -9.15 42.24 8.79
N ALA A 29 -8.24 41.61 9.54
CA ALA A 29 -6.86 41.45 9.10
C ALA A 29 -6.90 40.53 7.88
N GLY A 30 -6.68 41.11 6.70
CA GLY A 30 -6.52 40.35 5.46
C GLY A 30 -5.46 39.29 5.66
N ALA A 31 -5.87 38.02 5.58
CA ALA A 31 -4.93 36.94 5.39
C ALA A 31 -4.15 37.24 4.10
N PRO A 32 -2.81 37.13 4.09
CA PRO A 32 -2.08 37.22 2.84
C PRO A 32 -2.61 36.11 1.95
N GLU A 33 -3.23 36.52 0.85
CA GLU A 33 -3.59 35.64 -0.24
C GLU A 33 -2.30 34.95 -0.68
N ALA A 34 -2.21 33.66 -0.37
CA ALA A 34 -1.07 32.84 -0.75
C ALA A 34 -1.00 32.87 -2.27
N ALA A 35 -0.13 33.74 -2.80
CA ALA A 35 0.20 33.75 -4.21
C ALA A 35 0.51 32.32 -4.61
N ALA A 36 -0.32 31.75 -5.48
CA ALA A 36 -0.11 30.41 -6.00
C ALA A 36 1.28 30.41 -6.63
N ALA A 37 2.24 29.76 -5.97
CA ALA A 37 3.58 29.63 -6.48
C ALA A 37 3.49 28.97 -7.87
N GLU A 38 4.16 29.57 -8.86
CA GLU A 38 4.32 28.97 -10.18
C GLU A 38 4.73 27.50 -10.02
N PRO A 39 4.07 26.56 -10.73
CA PRO A 39 4.37 25.15 -10.58
C PRO A 39 5.84 24.92 -10.90
N SER A 40 6.55 24.24 -9.99
CA SER A 40 7.97 23.96 -10.21
C SER A 40 8.15 23.10 -11.47
N PRO A 41 9.28 23.20 -12.19
CA PRO A 41 9.53 22.35 -13.35
C PRO A 41 9.41 20.84 -13.05
N ALA A 42 9.73 20.42 -11.82
CA ALA A 42 9.51 19.05 -11.37
C ALA A 42 8.01 18.69 -11.34
N ALA A 43 7.16 19.57 -10.84
CA ALA A 43 5.71 19.35 -10.80
C ALA A 43 5.11 19.26 -12.22
N GLU A 44 5.58 20.06 -13.16
CA GLU A 44 5.18 19.99 -14.57
C GLU A 44 5.57 18.65 -15.21
N ILE A 45 6.81 18.20 -14.99
CA ILE A 45 7.27 16.89 -15.49
C ILE A 45 6.44 15.76 -14.87
N LEU A 46 6.17 15.80 -13.56
CA LEU A 46 5.34 14.80 -12.90
C LEU A 46 3.91 14.79 -13.47
N ALA A 47 3.31 15.96 -13.68
CA ALA A 47 1.98 16.07 -14.28
C ALA A 47 1.95 15.54 -15.73
N ALA A 48 2.92 15.91 -16.56
CA ALA A 48 3.01 15.47 -17.96
C ALA A 48 3.30 13.96 -18.10
N THR A 49 4.07 13.40 -17.17
CA THR A 49 4.39 11.97 -17.15
C THR A 49 3.26 11.14 -16.57
N GLY A 50 2.52 11.67 -15.59
CA GLY A 50 1.45 10.98 -14.87
C GLY A 50 1.98 10.02 -13.80
N VAL A 51 3.28 10.05 -13.49
CA VAL A 51 3.88 9.23 -12.44
C VAL A 51 3.47 9.80 -11.09
N LYS A 52 2.97 8.94 -10.20
CA LYS A 52 2.37 9.36 -8.91
C LYS A 52 3.13 8.85 -7.67
N GLY A 53 4.29 8.24 -7.87
CA GLY A 53 5.13 7.73 -6.79
C GLY A 53 6.23 6.80 -7.29
N GLY A 54 7.07 6.33 -6.37
CA GLY A 54 8.11 5.36 -6.66
C GLY A 54 9.51 5.97 -6.79
N LEU A 55 10.39 5.28 -7.52
CA LEU A 55 11.78 5.72 -7.74
C LEU A 55 11.88 6.65 -8.95
N VAL A 56 12.35 7.87 -8.70
CA VAL A 56 12.69 8.88 -9.72
C VAL A 56 14.21 8.95 -9.87
N VAL A 57 14.69 8.82 -11.10
CA VAL A 57 16.12 8.94 -11.43
C VAL A 57 16.32 10.19 -12.28
N HIS A 58 17.26 11.04 -11.90
CA HIS A 58 17.64 12.22 -12.67
C HIS A 58 19.09 12.10 -13.15
N VAL A 59 19.28 11.84 -14.45
CA VAL A 59 20.60 11.72 -15.07
C VAL A 59 21.07 13.10 -15.56
N GLY A 60 22.31 13.45 -15.23
CA GLY A 60 22.88 14.78 -15.46
C GLY A 60 22.30 15.81 -14.51
N CYS A 61 22.27 15.50 -13.21
CA CYS A 61 21.50 16.30 -12.25
C CYS A 61 22.04 17.71 -11.94
N GLY A 62 23.27 18.03 -12.35
CA GLY A 62 23.86 19.36 -12.18
C GLY A 62 23.97 19.78 -10.72
N ASP A 63 23.43 20.96 -10.38
CA ASP A 63 23.45 21.50 -9.02
C ASP A 63 22.39 20.89 -8.08
N GLY A 64 21.61 19.91 -8.56
CA GLY A 64 20.64 19.18 -7.76
C GLY A 64 19.33 19.90 -7.49
N ARG A 65 19.09 21.12 -8.02
CA ARG A 65 17.85 21.87 -7.75
C ARG A 65 16.60 21.15 -8.25
N LEU A 66 16.63 20.71 -9.50
CA LEU A 66 15.52 19.95 -10.09
C LEU A 66 15.34 18.59 -9.38
N THR A 67 16.45 17.93 -9.05
CA THR A 67 16.44 16.65 -8.31
C THR A 67 15.79 16.80 -6.93
N ALA A 68 16.15 17.84 -6.19
CA ALA A 68 15.55 18.13 -4.90
C ALA A 68 14.05 18.46 -5.02
N ALA A 69 13.64 19.17 -6.06
CA ALA A 69 12.25 19.50 -6.31
C ALA A 69 11.36 18.27 -6.51
N PHE A 70 11.86 17.19 -7.14
CA PHE A 70 11.13 15.92 -7.19
C PHE A 70 10.92 15.30 -5.80
N GLY A 71 11.88 15.46 -4.89
CA GLY A 71 11.82 14.95 -3.53
C GLY A 71 10.97 15.78 -2.57
N ALA A 72 10.59 17.01 -2.95
CA ALA A 72 9.67 17.84 -2.17
C ALA A 72 8.26 17.26 -2.16
N GLY A 73 7.86 16.52 -3.21
CA GLY A 73 6.62 15.77 -3.25
C GLY A 73 6.72 14.43 -2.52
N GLU A 74 5.66 14.02 -1.82
CA GLU A 74 5.44 12.61 -1.50
C GLU A 74 4.57 12.00 -2.62
N PRO A 75 4.80 10.73 -3.02
CA PRO A 75 5.67 9.72 -2.43
C PRO A 75 6.81 9.23 -3.34
N TYR A 76 7.85 10.06 -3.48
CA TYR A 76 9.01 9.75 -4.34
C TYR A 76 10.28 9.49 -3.53
N LEU A 77 11.04 8.48 -3.97
CA LEU A 77 12.46 8.33 -3.65
C LEU A 77 13.24 8.82 -4.87
N VAL A 78 14.23 9.69 -4.68
CA VAL A 78 14.90 10.36 -5.81
C VAL A 78 16.39 10.08 -5.80
N HIS A 79 16.93 9.66 -6.94
CA HIS A 79 18.36 9.45 -7.14
C HIS A 79 18.86 10.28 -8.32
N GLY A 80 19.73 11.25 -8.06
CA GLY A 80 20.48 11.98 -9.08
C GLY A 80 21.77 11.24 -9.46
N LEU A 81 22.08 11.19 -10.74
CA LEU A 81 23.34 10.69 -11.27
C LEU A 81 24.01 11.82 -12.05
N ASP A 82 25.28 12.12 -11.78
CA ASP A 82 26.04 13.10 -12.55
C ASP A 82 27.46 12.61 -12.83
N GLY A 83 28.00 12.97 -14.00
CA GLY A 83 29.35 12.59 -14.41
C GLY A 83 30.44 13.50 -13.87
N ASP A 84 30.10 14.72 -13.42
CA ASP A 84 31.05 15.67 -12.83
C ASP A 84 30.99 15.62 -11.29
N ALA A 85 32.12 15.27 -10.67
CA ALA A 85 32.24 15.22 -9.21
C ALA A 85 31.90 16.56 -8.52
N LYS A 86 32.18 17.70 -9.17
CA LYS A 86 31.85 19.03 -8.62
C LYS A 86 30.35 19.31 -8.64
N ASN A 87 29.62 18.81 -9.63
CA ASN A 87 28.16 18.87 -9.64
C ASN A 87 27.59 18.04 -8.50
N VAL A 88 28.09 16.82 -8.32
CA VAL A 88 27.66 15.93 -7.22
C VAL A 88 27.87 16.57 -5.86
N GLU A 89 29.02 17.19 -5.61
CA GLU A 89 29.30 17.89 -4.35
C GLU A 89 28.30 19.02 -4.09
N ARG A 90 28.13 19.93 -5.07
CA ARG A 90 27.16 21.04 -4.99
C ARG A 90 25.72 20.54 -4.78
N ALA A 91 25.31 19.50 -5.51
CA ALA A 91 23.99 18.91 -5.38
C ALA A 91 23.77 18.31 -3.99
N ARG A 92 24.76 17.59 -3.44
CA ARG A 92 24.68 17.03 -2.08
C ARG A 92 24.63 18.13 -1.03
N GLU A 93 25.36 19.22 -1.18
CA GLU A 93 25.27 20.39 -0.27
C GLU A 93 23.88 21.02 -0.31
N TYR A 94 23.34 21.26 -1.50
CA TYR A 94 22.00 21.84 -1.68
C TYR A 94 20.90 20.93 -1.10
N ILE A 95 20.95 19.62 -1.38
CA ILE A 95 19.97 18.67 -0.84
C ILE A 95 20.06 18.58 0.70
N ARG A 96 21.27 18.65 1.26
CA ARG A 96 21.48 18.68 2.72
C ARG A 96 20.93 19.95 3.35
N SER A 97 21.11 21.11 2.72
CA SER A 97 20.57 22.38 3.25
C SER A 97 19.05 22.41 3.30
N LEU A 98 18.38 21.61 2.46
CA LEU A 98 16.93 21.41 2.48
C LEU A 98 16.46 20.31 3.45
N GLY A 99 17.38 19.59 4.11
CA GLY A 99 17.04 18.46 4.98
C GLY A 99 16.45 17.23 4.25
N LEU A 100 16.64 17.14 2.93
CA LEU A 100 16.06 16.09 2.09
C LEU A 100 16.99 14.87 1.89
N TYR A 101 18.21 14.93 2.44
CA TYR A 101 19.23 13.90 2.23
C TYR A 101 18.75 12.53 2.73
N GLY A 102 18.94 11.49 1.91
CA GLY A 102 18.45 10.14 2.14
C GLY A 102 17.16 9.84 1.37
N LYS A 103 16.19 10.77 1.36
CA LYS A 103 15.03 10.72 0.43
C LYS A 103 15.46 11.13 -0.99
N VAL A 104 16.35 12.11 -1.06
CA VAL A 104 17.05 12.51 -2.28
C VAL A 104 18.52 12.22 -2.08
N SER A 105 19.10 11.43 -2.98
CA SER A 105 20.53 11.12 -3.01
C SER A 105 21.13 11.47 -4.36
N VAL A 106 22.43 11.72 -4.39
CA VAL A 106 23.17 11.94 -5.64
C VAL A 106 24.45 11.12 -5.62
N GLU A 107 24.71 10.44 -6.73
CA GLU A 107 25.89 9.61 -6.95
C GLU A 107 26.69 10.12 -8.16
N HIS A 108 28.01 10.02 -8.05
CA HIS A 108 28.90 10.25 -9.18
C HIS A 108 28.87 9.01 -10.06
N TRP A 109 28.44 9.16 -11.32
CA TRP A 109 28.23 8.05 -12.23
C TRP A 109 28.68 8.39 -13.65
N THR A 110 29.62 7.61 -14.17
CA THR A 110 30.19 7.82 -15.53
C THR A 110 29.97 6.63 -16.46
N GLU A 111 29.40 5.53 -15.95
CA GLU A 111 29.22 4.30 -16.71
C GLU A 111 27.98 4.37 -17.62
N LYS A 112 28.05 3.66 -18.74
CA LYS A 112 26.93 3.53 -19.69
C LYS A 112 25.78 2.69 -19.15
N ARG A 113 26.11 1.74 -18.27
CA ARG A 113 25.14 0.88 -17.59
C ARG A 113 24.74 1.57 -16.29
N LEU A 114 23.44 1.70 -16.04
CA LEU A 114 22.90 2.33 -14.85
C LEU A 114 22.98 1.38 -13.64
N PRO A 115 23.13 1.91 -12.41
CA PRO A 115 23.33 1.14 -11.18
C PRO A 115 22.01 0.54 -10.63
N TYR A 116 21.10 0.12 -11.50
CA TYR A 116 19.79 -0.37 -11.12
C TYR A 116 19.53 -1.78 -11.65
N ALA A 117 18.78 -2.55 -10.85
CA ALA A 117 18.16 -3.79 -11.29
C ALA A 117 17.18 -3.52 -12.45
N ASP A 118 16.80 -4.58 -13.16
CA ASP A 118 15.81 -4.49 -14.22
C ASP A 118 14.47 -4.07 -13.62
N ASN A 119 13.68 -3.27 -14.35
CA ASN A 119 12.33 -2.89 -13.93
C ASN A 119 12.22 -2.12 -12.60
N LEU A 120 13.23 -1.36 -12.16
CA LEU A 120 13.24 -0.69 -10.86
C LEU A 120 12.71 0.77 -10.88
N VAL A 121 12.89 1.49 -11.99
CA VAL A 121 12.71 2.96 -12.05
C VAL A 121 11.32 3.33 -12.57
N ASN A 122 10.57 4.15 -11.82
CA ASN A 122 9.25 4.62 -12.23
C ASN A 122 9.32 5.82 -13.18
N LEU A 123 10.27 6.74 -12.94
CA LEU A 123 10.51 7.91 -13.78
C LEU A 123 12.02 8.12 -13.97
N LEU A 124 12.49 8.16 -15.21
CA LEU A 124 13.83 8.61 -15.55
C LEU A 124 13.75 9.96 -16.26
N VAL A 125 14.45 10.96 -15.74
CA VAL A 125 14.53 12.31 -16.31
C VAL A 125 15.97 12.58 -16.73
N ALA A 126 16.15 13.15 -17.92
CA ALA A 126 17.44 13.61 -18.39
C ALA A 126 17.26 14.74 -19.41
N GLU A 127 18.15 15.73 -19.45
CA GLU A 127 18.22 16.61 -20.62
C GLU A 127 18.88 15.84 -21.79
N ARG A 128 19.97 15.14 -21.50
CA ARG A 128 20.72 14.28 -22.43
C ARG A 128 21.21 13.04 -21.71
N LEU A 129 21.13 11.87 -22.36
CA LEU A 129 21.63 10.61 -21.81
C LEU A 129 23.15 10.45 -21.86
N GLY A 130 23.83 11.26 -22.70
CA GLY A 130 25.25 11.08 -22.95
C GLY A 130 25.54 9.71 -23.56
N GLY A 131 26.35 8.91 -22.87
CA GLY A 131 26.75 7.56 -23.31
C GLY A 131 25.79 6.43 -22.96
N ILE A 132 24.72 6.69 -22.20
CA ILE A 132 23.74 5.68 -21.78
C ILE A 132 22.82 5.36 -22.97
N PRO A 133 22.77 4.11 -23.45
CA PRO A 133 21.92 3.74 -24.57
C PRO A 133 20.44 3.61 -24.14
N MET A 134 19.52 3.75 -25.09
CA MET A 134 18.08 3.74 -24.77
C MET A 134 17.58 2.36 -24.32
N ASP A 135 18.20 1.27 -24.78
CA ASP A 135 17.91 -0.09 -24.30
C ASP A 135 18.18 -0.25 -22.81
N GLU A 136 19.23 0.38 -22.29
CA GLU A 136 19.55 0.43 -20.87
C GLU A 136 18.50 1.23 -20.08
N VAL A 137 18.02 2.36 -20.62
CA VAL A 137 16.90 3.11 -20.03
C VAL A 137 15.66 2.22 -19.97
N MET A 138 15.32 1.53 -21.05
CA MET A 138 14.18 0.62 -21.09
C MET A 138 14.36 -0.60 -20.19
N ARG A 139 15.59 -1.06 -19.94
CA ARG A 139 15.90 -2.13 -18.99
C ARG A 139 15.54 -1.72 -17.56
N VAL A 140 15.99 -0.54 -17.12
CA VAL A 140 15.79 -0.10 -15.74
C VAL A 140 14.38 0.41 -15.46
N LEU A 141 13.65 0.94 -16.45
CA LEU A 141 12.28 1.37 -16.24
C LEU A 141 11.39 0.20 -15.83
N CYS A 142 10.55 0.37 -14.80
CA CYS A 142 9.49 -0.57 -14.48
C CYS A 142 8.41 -0.61 -15.59
N PRO A 143 7.59 -1.67 -15.69
CA PRO A 143 6.40 -1.66 -16.51
C PRO A 143 5.53 -0.41 -16.27
N ASN A 144 5.11 0.24 -17.35
CA ASN A 144 4.45 1.56 -17.37
C ASN A 144 5.29 2.74 -16.83
N GLY A 145 6.56 2.50 -16.47
CA GLY A 145 7.52 3.55 -16.14
C GLY A 145 7.83 4.45 -17.33
N VAL A 146 8.26 5.67 -17.05
CA VAL A 146 8.39 6.74 -18.04
C VAL A 146 9.81 7.26 -18.09
N ALA A 147 10.37 7.42 -19.29
CA ALA A 147 11.53 8.27 -19.53
C ALA A 147 11.08 9.62 -20.11
N CYS A 148 11.57 10.71 -19.53
CA CYS A 148 11.45 12.07 -20.05
C CYS A 148 12.85 12.58 -20.39
N ILE A 149 13.21 12.52 -21.68
CA ILE A 149 14.56 12.84 -22.16
C ILE A 149 14.48 14.00 -23.15
N GLY A 150 15.11 15.14 -22.83
CA GLY A 150 15.05 16.33 -23.68
C GLY A 150 13.62 16.78 -24.00
N GLY A 151 12.70 16.60 -23.05
CA GLY A 151 11.25 16.86 -23.20
C GLY A 151 10.47 15.76 -23.92
N LYS A 152 11.11 14.73 -24.47
CA LYS A 152 10.44 13.60 -25.11
C LYS A 152 10.04 12.54 -24.08
N LYS A 153 8.73 12.27 -23.99
CA LYS A 153 8.15 11.18 -23.19
C LYS A 153 8.22 9.84 -23.92
N THR A 154 8.74 8.82 -23.26
CA THR A 154 8.70 7.41 -23.69
C THR A 154 8.19 6.55 -22.53
N VAL A 155 7.27 5.63 -22.80
CA VAL A 155 6.67 4.76 -21.77
C VAL A 155 7.06 3.32 -22.06
N LYS A 156 7.50 2.59 -21.03
CA LYS A 156 7.74 1.15 -21.13
C LYS A 156 6.41 0.40 -21.09
N PRO A 157 6.07 -0.41 -22.11
CA PRO A 157 4.84 -1.18 -22.09
C PRO A 157 4.88 -2.26 -21.00
N TRP A 158 3.69 -2.65 -20.53
CA TRP A 158 3.56 -3.82 -19.69
C TRP A 158 3.94 -5.09 -20.48
N PRO A 159 4.87 -5.94 -19.98
CA PRO A 159 5.25 -7.18 -20.66
C PRO A 159 4.09 -8.18 -20.75
N ALA A 160 3.92 -8.86 -21.88
CA ALA A 160 2.85 -9.84 -22.07
C ALA A 160 3.05 -11.13 -21.23
N GLU A 161 4.25 -11.29 -20.70
CA GLU A 161 4.69 -12.44 -19.92
C GLU A 161 4.53 -12.26 -18.40
N ILE A 162 4.13 -11.08 -17.95
CA ILE A 162 3.87 -10.77 -16.53
C ILE A 162 2.36 -10.56 -16.36
N ASP A 163 1.75 -11.39 -15.51
CA ASP A 163 0.33 -11.36 -15.19
C ASP A 163 -0.01 -10.23 -14.21
N GLU A 164 -1.30 -9.94 -14.05
CA GLU A 164 -1.82 -8.96 -13.10
C GLU A 164 -2.50 -9.65 -11.92
N TRP A 165 -2.30 -9.09 -10.72
CA TRP A 165 -2.91 -9.59 -9.49
C TRP A 165 -3.90 -8.56 -8.97
N THR A 166 -5.16 -8.97 -8.82
CA THR A 166 -6.20 -8.11 -8.25
C THR A 166 -6.53 -8.49 -6.82
N HIS A 167 -6.34 -9.76 -6.45
CA HIS A 167 -6.64 -10.31 -5.13
C HIS A 167 -5.38 -10.88 -4.48
N HIS A 168 -5.47 -11.15 -3.18
CA HIS A 168 -4.38 -11.80 -2.42
C HIS A 168 -3.95 -13.14 -3.02
N LEU A 169 -4.87 -13.90 -3.61
CA LEU A 169 -4.61 -15.16 -4.32
C LEU A 169 -4.99 -15.01 -5.79
N HIS A 170 -4.21 -14.18 -6.49
CA HIS A 170 -4.30 -13.85 -7.92
C HIS A 170 -5.59 -13.13 -8.34
N ASP A 171 -6.70 -13.84 -8.36
CA ASP A 171 -8.00 -13.37 -8.85
C ASP A 171 -9.17 -13.80 -7.93
N ALA A 172 -10.41 -13.56 -8.37
CA ALA A 172 -11.61 -13.95 -7.63
C ALA A 172 -11.80 -15.48 -7.51
N GLY A 173 -11.07 -16.28 -8.29
CA GLY A 173 -11.02 -17.74 -8.17
C GLY A 173 -10.22 -18.19 -6.95
N GLY A 174 -9.32 -17.36 -6.43
CA GLY A 174 -8.53 -17.62 -5.23
C GLY A 174 -7.42 -18.65 -5.43
N ASN A 175 -6.79 -18.67 -6.61
CA ASN A 175 -5.67 -19.55 -6.92
C ASN A 175 -4.33 -18.86 -6.66
N ALA A 176 -3.41 -19.50 -5.95
CA ALA A 176 -2.13 -18.89 -5.58
C ALA A 176 -1.07 -18.93 -6.71
N VAL A 177 -1.48 -18.88 -7.97
CA VAL A 177 -0.59 -19.09 -9.13
C VAL A 177 -0.90 -18.06 -10.21
N ALA A 178 0.12 -17.34 -10.66
CA ALA A 178 0.08 -16.42 -11.79
C ALA A 178 0.21 -17.14 -13.14
N SER A 179 -0.19 -16.48 -14.23
CA SER A 179 0.05 -16.90 -15.61
C SER A 179 1.42 -16.45 -16.16
N ASP A 180 2.34 -16.03 -15.27
CA ASP A 180 3.66 -15.53 -15.61
C ASP A 180 4.48 -16.53 -16.42
N ARG A 181 5.21 -16.04 -17.42
CA ARG A 181 6.15 -16.83 -18.23
C ARG A 181 7.62 -16.48 -18.00
N VAL A 182 7.88 -15.44 -17.22
CA VAL A 182 9.23 -14.96 -16.90
C VAL A 182 9.78 -15.52 -15.58
N ALA A 183 9.02 -16.36 -14.87
CA ALA A 183 9.44 -16.95 -13.61
C ALA A 183 10.60 -17.95 -13.82
N GLY A 184 11.67 -17.78 -13.06
CA GLY A 184 12.85 -18.65 -13.05
C GLY A 184 13.58 -18.60 -11.72
N PRO A 185 14.74 -19.29 -11.57
CA PRO A 185 15.52 -19.23 -10.35
C PRO A 185 15.88 -17.77 -9.98
N PRO A 186 15.70 -17.33 -8.72
CA PRO A 186 16.10 -15.99 -8.30
C PRO A 186 17.60 -15.77 -8.52
N ARG A 187 17.97 -14.71 -9.25
CA ARG A 187 19.38 -14.39 -9.58
C ARG A 187 19.93 -13.20 -8.80
N HIS A 188 19.06 -12.32 -8.33
CA HIS A 188 19.41 -11.12 -7.59
C HIS A 188 18.23 -10.71 -6.71
N LEU A 189 18.51 -9.85 -5.75
CA LEU A 189 17.52 -9.17 -4.94
C LEU A 189 17.01 -7.95 -5.71
N GLN A 190 15.70 -7.86 -5.95
CA GLN A 190 15.10 -6.74 -6.68
C GLN A 190 15.08 -5.47 -5.83
N TRP A 191 14.52 -5.56 -4.62
CA TRP A 191 14.53 -4.50 -3.63
C TRP A 191 14.34 -5.08 -2.23
N THR A 192 14.73 -4.30 -1.22
CA THR A 192 14.34 -4.54 0.16
C THR A 192 13.70 -3.28 0.70
N ALA A 193 12.67 -3.45 1.51
CA ALA A 193 12.01 -2.34 2.16
C ALA A 193 11.78 -2.67 3.63
N GLY A 194 11.73 -1.62 4.45
CA GLY A 194 11.38 -1.77 5.86
C GLY A 194 9.88 -2.07 6.07
N PRO A 195 9.49 -2.37 7.32
CA PRO A 195 10.37 -2.71 8.43
C PRO A 195 11.11 -4.04 8.18
N ARG A 196 12.32 -4.19 8.73
CA ARG A 196 13.12 -5.43 8.62
C ARG A 196 12.65 -6.55 9.55
N TRP A 197 11.62 -6.25 10.35
CA TRP A 197 11.01 -7.12 11.33
C TRP A 197 9.50 -6.95 11.22
N ALA A 198 8.79 -8.00 11.58
CA ALA A 198 7.34 -7.99 11.75
C ALA A 198 7.03 -8.61 13.12
N ARG A 199 5.85 -9.20 13.25
CA ARG A 199 5.36 -9.89 14.44
C ARG A 199 6.10 -11.19 14.78
N SER A 200 6.13 -11.54 16.07
CA SER A 200 6.56 -12.87 16.56
C SER A 200 5.59 -13.98 16.12
N HIS A 201 6.11 -15.21 15.97
CA HIS A 201 5.38 -16.36 15.44
C HIS A 201 4.06 -16.70 16.21
N GLY A 202 3.95 -16.30 17.48
CA GLY A 202 2.74 -16.49 18.32
C GLY A 202 1.59 -15.51 18.05
N TYR A 203 1.85 -14.43 17.30
CA TYR A 203 0.90 -13.33 17.09
C TYR A 203 0.17 -13.42 15.76
N THR A 204 -0.87 -12.60 15.63
CA THR A 204 -1.69 -12.44 14.42
C THR A 204 -0.82 -12.13 13.18
N PRO A 205 -0.92 -12.88 12.06
CA PRO A 205 -0.11 -12.64 10.88
C PRO A 205 -0.51 -11.37 10.10
N SER A 206 0.50 -10.66 9.57
CA SER A 206 0.31 -9.68 8.50
C SER A 206 -0.31 -10.36 7.26
N THR A 207 -1.43 -9.86 6.76
CA THR A 207 -2.16 -10.41 5.61
C THR A 207 -2.70 -9.28 4.75
N SER A 208 -2.04 -8.99 3.62
CA SER A 208 -2.31 -7.85 2.70
C SER A 208 -2.23 -6.43 3.34
N VAL A 209 -2.20 -6.38 4.66
CA VAL A 209 -2.06 -5.29 5.61
C VAL A 209 -0.81 -5.62 6.41
N LEU A 210 0.14 -4.68 6.49
CA LEU A 210 1.39 -4.91 7.19
C LEU A 210 1.22 -4.57 8.67
N ASP A 211 1.50 -5.55 9.53
CA ASP A 211 1.78 -5.27 10.93
C ASP A 211 3.25 -4.86 11.07
N GLU A 212 3.51 -3.70 11.69
CA GLU A 212 4.88 -3.20 11.95
C GLU A 212 5.28 -3.29 13.43
N THR A 213 4.64 -4.18 14.17
CA THR A 213 4.91 -4.32 15.60
C THR A 213 6.29 -4.94 15.85
N LEU A 214 7.11 -4.27 16.66
CA LEU A 214 8.30 -4.84 17.28
C LEU A 214 7.85 -5.73 18.43
N THR A 215 8.01 -7.04 18.33
CA THR A 215 7.89 -7.90 19.53
C THR A 215 9.28 -8.26 20.04
N CYS A 216 9.63 -7.75 21.22
CA CYS A 216 10.62 -8.41 22.07
C CYS A 216 10.00 -9.68 22.68
N VAL A 217 10.84 -10.57 23.19
CA VAL A 217 10.46 -11.91 23.68
C VAL A 217 9.54 -11.89 24.93
N ASP A 218 9.25 -10.71 25.49
CA ASP A 218 8.37 -10.53 26.65
C ASP A 218 7.26 -9.51 26.37
N ASP A 219 6.04 -9.97 26.05
CA ASP A 219 4.67 -9.39 26.21
C ASP A 219 4.43 -7.85 26.31
N THR A 220 5.33 -6.97 25.87
CA THR A 220 5.34 -5.55 26.28
C THR A 220 5.05 -4.53 25.19
N VAL A 221 4.79 -4.95 23.94
CA VAL A 221 4.52 -4.02 22.84
C VAL A 221 3.16 -4.31 22.20
N PRO A 222 2.19 -3.36 22.25
CA PRO A 222 0.89 -3.54 21.64
C PRO A 222 0.97 -3.57 20.11
N SER A 223 0.16 -4.43 19.49
CA SER A 223 0.07 -4.57 18.03
C SER A 223 -0.42 -3.27 17.36
N THR A 224 0.27 -2.81 16.31
CA THR A 224 -0.09 -1.59 15.56
C THR A 224 -0.30 -1.87 14.08
N TRP A 225 -1.57 -1.99 13.70
CA TRP A 225 -1.98 -2.36 12.35
C TRP A 225 -2.00 -1.17 11.40
N ARG A 226 -1.48 -1.37 10.19
CA ARG A 226 -1.46 -0.35 9.14
C ARG A 226 -1.69 -0.95 7.76
N LEU A 227 -2.53 -0.32 6.95
CA LEU A 227 -2.57 -0.58 5.52
C LEU A 227 -1.38 0.14 4.87
N VAL A 228 -0.55 -0.61 4.15
CA VAL A 228 0.68 -0.11 3.53
C VAL A 228 0.60 -0.32 2.04
N ALA A 229 0.82 0.74 1.26
CA ALA A 229 1.02 0.62 -0.18
C ALA A 229 2.48 0.89 -0.53
N ARG A 230 3.03 0.02 -1.38
CA ARG A 230 4.35 0.16 -1.96
C ARG A 230 4.25 0.04 -3.46
N ASP A 231 5.19 0.68 -4.14
CA ASP A 231 5.42 0.38 -5.55
C ASP A 231 5.92 -1.07 -5.69
N ALA A 232 5.30 -1.84 -6.58
CA ALA A 232 5.58 -3.28 -6.71
C ALA A 232 6.99 -3.57 -7.24
N PHE A 233 7.56 -2.63 -8.00
CA PHE A 233 8.77 -2.83 -8.77
C PHE A 233 10.03 -2.26 -8.10
N SER A 234 9.88 -1.25 -7.26
CA SER A 234 10.93 -0.58 -6.50
C SER A 234 10.83 -0.78 -4.98
N GLY A 235 9.68 -1.20 -4.47
CA GLY A 235 9.42 -1.33 -3.03
C GLY A 235 9.27 0.01 -2.29
N VAL A 236 9.33 1.15 -2.99
CA VAL A 236 9.20 2.48 -2.39
C VAL A 236 7.84 2.62 -1.69
N LEU A 237 7.84 3.17 -0.49
CA LEU A 237 6.62 3.40 0.29
C LEU A 237 5.81 4.52 -0.37
N LEU A 238 4.57 4.22 -0.76
CA LEU A 238 3.66 5.21 -1.34
C LEU A 238 2.87 5.93 -0.26
N TRP A 239 2.22 5.16 0.60
CA TRP A 239 1.46 5.71 1.72
C TRP A 239 1.21 4.62 2.75
N LYS A 240 0.79 5.08 3.93
CA LYS A 240 0.60 4.25 5.09
C LYS A 240 -0.54 4.77 5.94
N ARG A 241 -1.53 3.92 6.20
CA ARG A 241 -2.75 4.30 6.91
C ARG A 241 -2.94 3.45 8.17
N PRO A 242 -3.08 4.06 9.37
CA PRO A 242 -3.43 3.34 10.58
C PRO A 242 -4.77 2.59 10.47
N LEU A 243 -4.83 1.39 11.04
CA LEU A 243 -6.03 0.56 11.15
C LEU A 243 -6.26 0.19 12.63
N PRO A 244 -6.76 1.13 13.46
CA PRO A 244 -6.89 0.90 14.91
C PRO A 244 -7.90 -0.20 15.27
N GLU A 245 -8.92 -0.42 14.43
CA GLU A 245 -9.95 -1.45 14.63
C GLU A 245 -9.62 -2.73 13.86
N TRP A 246 -8.39 -3.22 14.01
CA TRP A 246 -7.88 -4.40 13.32
C TRP A 246 -7.11 -5.33 14.28
N GLY A 247 -6.90 -6.58 13.86
CA GLY A 247 -6.23 -7.61 14.64
C GLY A 247 -7.19 -8.53 15.41
N SER A 248 -6.62 -9.48 16.15
CA SER A 248 -7.37 -10.53 16.88
C SER A 248 -8.52 -9.95 17.71
N LYS A 249 -8.27 -8.93 18.55
CA LYS A 249 -9.33 -8.35 19.40
C LYS A 249 -10.51 -7.81 18.58
N ALA A 250 -10.23 -7.10 17.50
CA ALA A 250 -11.27 -6.50 16.66
C ALA A 250 -12.00 -7.54 15.80
N LEU A 251 -11.30 -8.56 15.32
CA LEU A 251 -11.83 -9.54 14.36
C LEU A 251 -12.51 -10.76 15.02
N SER A 252 -12.04 -11.17 16.19
CA SER A 252 -12.53 -12.37 16.91
C SER A 252 -12.88 -12.14 18.37
N GLY A 253 -12.67 -10.93 18.91
CA GLY A 253 -12.91 -10.62 20.31
C GLY A 253 -11.84 -11.14 21.28
N THR A 254 -10.79 -11.79 20.77
CA THR A 254 -9.72 -12.37 21.56
C THR A 254 -8.54 -11.42 21.67
N ASP A 255 -8.09 -11.10 22.88
CA ASP A 255 -6.93 -10.24 23.07
C ASP A 255 -5.64 -10.89 22.53
N ASP A 256 -4.77 -10.06 21.96
CA ASP A 256 -3.46 -10.46 21.44
C ASP A 256 -2.45 -10.49 22.59
N THR A 257 -2.63 -11.43 23.53
CA THR A 257 -1.95 -11.38 24.83
C THR A 257 -0.53 -11.94 24.82
N GLY A 258 -0.03 -12.51 23.72
CA GLY A 258 1.28 -13.17 23.66
C GLY A 258 1.43 -14.45 24.50
N ARG A 259 0.56 -14.65 25.49
CA ARG A 259 0.59 -15.73 26.52
C ARG A 259 0.07 -17.08 26.04
N GLY A 260 0.26 -17.38 24.76
CA GLY A 260 -0.08 -18.65 24.18
C GLY A 260 -0.01 -18.58 22.66
N VAL A 261 0.66 -19.56 22.05
CA VAL A 261 0.83 -19.71 20.59
C VAL A 261 -0.52 -19.80 19.84
N THR A 262 -1.63 -19.95 20.58
CA THR A 262 -2.92 -20.38 20.07
C THR A 262 -3.94 -19.25 19.84
N THR A 263 -3.95 -18.18 20.63
CA THR A 263 -5.14 -17.32 20.67
C THR A 263 -5.18 -16.26 19.55
N GLY A 264 -4.08 -15.56 19.22
CA GLY A 264 -4.09 -14.57 18.12
C GLY A 264 -3.92 -15.19 16.73
N ARG A 265 -3.13 -16.27 16.64
CA ARG A 265 -2.77 -16.94 15.38
C ARG A 265 -3.93 -17.70 14.73
N PHE A 266 -4.74 -18.41 15.52
CA PHE A 266 -5.79 -19.29 15.00
C PHE A 266 -7.19 -18.67 15.01
N THR A 267 -7.33 -17.43 15.47
CA THR A 267 -8.64 -16.74 15.57
C THR A 267 -8.86 -15.71 14.47
N MET A 268 -7.86 -15.48 13.59
CA MET A 268 -8.07 -14.66 12.39
C MET A 268 -9.18 -15.25 11.50
N PRO A 269 -10.12 -14.42 11.03
CA PRO A 269 -11.08 -14.86 10.04
C PRO A 269 -10.35 -15.41 8.81
N PRO A 270 -10.76 -16.58 8.29
CA PRO A 270 -10.09 -17.26 7.17
C PRO A 270 -10.10 -16.43 5.88
N HIS A 271 -10.93 -15.38 5.81
CA HIS A 271 -11.11 -14.53 4.64
C HIS A 271 -10.47 -13.16 4.77
N VAL A 272 -9.67 -12.90 5.83
CA VAL A 272 -9.05 -11.57 6.04
C VAL A 272 -8.25 -11.07 4.83
N GLY A 273 -7.47 -11.95 4.17
CA GLY A 273 -6.72 -11.60 2.96
C GLY A 273 -7.60 -11.30 1.74
N LYS A 274 -8.87 -11.69 1.78
CA LYS A 274 -9.87 -11.48 0.70
C LYS A 274 -10.67 -10.20 0.89
N ARG A 275 -10.37 -9.40 1.92
CA ARG A 275 -11.02 -8.11 2.20
C ARG A 275 -10.29 -6.94 1.52
N LEU A 276 -9.34 -7.22 0.64
CA LEU A 276 -8.59 -6.26 -0.15
C LEU A 276 -8.57 -6.70 -1.61
N VAL A 277 -8.97 -5.79 -2.50
CA VAL A 277 -8.87 -5.95 -3.96
C VAL A 277 -8.29 -4.68 -4.55
N ALA A 278 -7.29 -4.79 -5.41
CA ALA A 278 -6.72 -3.68 -6.16
C ALA A 278 -7.03 -3.85 -7.65
N VAL A 279 -7.56 -2.81 -8.29
CA VAL A 279 -7.83 -2.82 -9.74
C VAL A 279 -7.68 -1.41 -10.30
N GLY A 280 -6.90 -1.30 -11.38
CA GLY A 280 -6.57 -0.01 -11.98
C GLY A 280 -5.97 0.94 -10.95
N ASP A 281 -6.63 2.09 -10.74
CA ASP A 281 -6.20 3.14 -9.83
C ASP A 281 -6.90 3.10 -8.45
N THR A 282 -7.63 2.03 -8.16
CA THR A 282 -8.51 1.94 -6.99
C THR A 282 -8.24 0.68 -6.16
N VAL A 283 -8.15 0.85 -4.84
CA VAL A 283 -8.08 -0.24 -3.86
C VAL A 283 -9.39 -0.29 -3.07
N TYR A 284 -10.07 -1.42 -3.10
CA TYR A 284 -11.25 -1.71 -2.30
C TYR A 284 -10.83 -2.49 -1.06
N VAL A 285 -11.11 -1.95 0.12
CA VAL A 285 -10.68 -2.56 1.39
C VAL A 285 -11.64 -2.23 2.54
N THR A 286 -11.77 -3.12 3.51
CA THR A 286 -12.40 -2.81 4.80
C THR A 286 -11.39 -2.21 5.76
N LEU A 287 -11.60 -0.97 6.22
CA LEU A 287 -10.64 -0.24 7.07
C LEU A 287 -10.79 -0.53 8.58
N GLY A 288 -11.44 -1.64 8.91
CA GLY A 288 -11.72 -2.09 10.27
C GLY A 288 -12.47 -3.40 10.23
N ALA A 289 -12.50 -4.12 11.35
CA ALA A 289 -13.07 -5.46 11.42
C ALA A 289 -14.54 -5.52 10.97
N GLY A 290 -15.37 -4.58 11.43
CA GLY A 290 -16.78 -4.44 11.02
C GLY A 290 -17.04 -3.34 9.99
N ALA A 291 -15.99 -2.64 9.54
CA ALA A 291 -16.13 -1.47 8.70
C ALA A 291 -16.68 -1.81 7.30
N PRO A 292 -17.44 -0.91 6.68
CA PRO A 292 -17.82 -1.06 5.28
C PRO A 292 -16.60 -1.04 4.35
N VAL A 293 -16.77 -1.65 3.17
CA VAL A 293 -15.80 -1.54 2.09
C VAL A 293 -15.64 -0.07 1.70
N THR A 294 -14.38 0.33 1.58
CA THR A 294 -13.95 1.67 1.20
C THR A 294 -13.09 1.59 -0.05
N ALA A 295 -13.42 2.39 -1.06
CA ALA A 295 -12.56 2.61 -2.21
C ALA A 295 -11.54 3.71 -1.90
N LEU A 296 -10.27 3.39 -2.10
CA LEU A 296 -9.12 4.28 -1.95
C LEU A 296 -8.46 4.52 -3.30
N ASP A 297 -7.93 5.72 -3.51
CA ASP A 297 -6.97 5.97 -4.57
C ASP A 297 -5.69 5.16 -4.31
N ALA A 298 -5.28 4.32 -5.26
CA ALA A 298 -4.17 3.38 -5.08
C ALA A 298 -2.82 4.08 -4.88
N ALA A 299 -2.63 5.25 -5.49
CA ALA A 299 -1.36 5.98 -5.42
C ALA A 299 -1.21 6.83 -4.15
N THR A 300 -2.31 7.31 -3.57
CA THR A 300 -2.30 8.27 -2.45
C THR A 300 -2.95 7.75 -1.17
N GLY A 301 -3.72 6.67 -1.24
CA GLY A 301 -4.48 6.13 -0.11
C GLY A 301 -5.68 6.99 0.30
N ARG A 302 -5.97 8.06 -0.46
CA ARG A 302 -7.10 8.96 -0.19
C ARG A 302 -8.41 8.24 -0.43
N GLN A 303 -9.34 8.41 0.51
CA GLN A 303 -10.67 7.84 0.40
C GLN A 303 -11.45 8.48 -0.75
N ARG A 304 -11.92 7.65 -1.68
CA ARG A 304 -12.78 8.05 -2.79
C ARG A 304 -14.26 7.86 -2.44
N ARG A 305 -14.61 6.70 -1.88
CA ARG A 305 -16.00 6.33 -1.59
C ARG A 305 -16.09 5.28 -0.48
N VAL A 306 -17.18 5.31 0.28
CA VAL A 306 -17.56 4.27 1.24
C VAL A 306 -18.86 3.62 0.77
N TYR A 307 -18.95 2.30 0.85
CA TYR A 307 -20.13 1.51 0.51
C TYR A 307 -20.81 1.06 1.81
N ALA A 308 -21.62 1.93 2.42
CA ALA A 308 -22.12 1.76 3.78
C ALA A 308 -22.89 0.44 4.00
N GLU A 309 -23.59 -0.03 2.97
CA GLU A 309 -24.34 -1.28 2.91
C GLU A 309 -23.48 -2.55 3.02
N THR A 310 -22.15 -2.42 2.91
CA THR A 310 -21.19 -3.53 2.94
C THR A 310 -20.51 -3.71 4.31
N ALA A 311 -21.07 -3.10 5.35
CA ALA A 311 -20.56 -3.30 6.72
C ALA A 311 -20.46 -4.79 7.06
N ARG A 312 -19.36 -5.18 7.71
CA ARG A 312 -19.02 -6.57 8.04
C ARG A 312 -18.86 -7.50 6.82
N ALA A 313 -18.54 -6.97 5.64
CA ALA A 313 -18.17 -7.80 4.50
C ALA A 313 -16.92 -8.64 4.82
N ASP A 314 -17.04 -9.96 4.66
CA ASP A 314 -15.95 -10.92 4.87
C ASP A 314 -15.06 -11.10 3.64
N GLU A 315 -15.56 -10.75 2.45
CA GLU A 315 -14.88 -10.94 1.18
C GLU A 315 -15.27 -9.83 0.18
N VAL A 316 -14.30 -9.38 -0.61
CA VAL A 316 -14.50 -8.52 -1.78
C VAL A 316 -14.07 -9.31 -3.00
N LEU A 317 -14.95 -9.46 -3.98
CA LEU A 317 -14.68 -10.16 -5.24
C LEU A 317 -14.79 -9.21 -6.41
N LEU A 318 -13.74 -9.16 -7.23
CA LEU A 318 -13.81 -8.58 -8.56
C LEU A 318 -13.95 -9.70 -9.59
N SER A 319 -15.16 -9.87 -10.11
CA SER A 319 -15.41 -10.74 -11.25
C SER A 319 -15.55 -9.91 -12.52
N ALA A 320 -14.72 -10.17 -13.53
CA ALA A 320 -15.10 -9.86 -14.90
C ALA A 320 -16.38 -10.65 -15.19
N SER A 321 -17.44 -9.99 -15.61
CA SER A 321 -18.72 -10.65 -15.87
C SER A 321 -18.55 -11.73 -16.95
N SER A 322 -18.51 -12.98 -16.52
CA SER A 322 -18.93 -14.15 -17.31
C SER A 322 -19.67 -15.08 -16.36
N PRO A 323 -20.86 -15.58 -16.73
CA PRO A 323 -21.75 -16.26 -15.82
C PRO A 323 -21.20 -17.64 -15.47
N SER A 324 -20.55 -17.77 -14.31
CA SER A 324 -20.31 -19.06 -13.69
C SER A 324 -21.22 -19.17 -12.47
N THR A 325 -22.39 -19.76 -12.68
CA THR A 325 -23.22 -20.28 -11.60
C THR A 325 -22.50 -21.48 -10.99
N ARG A 326 -21.65 -21.25 -9.99
CA ARG A 326 -21.26 -22.33 -9.09
C ARG A 326 -22.46 -22.61 -8.17
N PRO A 327 -23.14 -23.76 -8.28
CA PRO A 327 -24.23 -24.05 -7.35
C PRO A 327 -23.67 -24.10 -5.92
N PRO A 328 -24.47 -23.77 -4.90
CA PRO A 328 -24.05 -23.92 -3.51
C PRO A 328 -23.52 -25.34 -3.32
N ARG A 329 -22.36 -25.48 -2.67
CA ARG A 329 -21.84 -26.77 -2.20
C ARG A 329 -22.95 -27.41 -1.37
N THR A 330 -23.72 -28.31 -1.95
CA THR A 330 -24.40 -29.34 -1.17
C THR A 330 -23.29 -30.13 -0.51
N GLY A 331 -23.26 -30.17 0.82
CA GLY A 331 -22.40 -31.09 1.55
C GLY A 331 -22.57 -32.52 1.02
N PRO A 332 -21.62 -33.43 1.27
CA PRO A 332 -21.74 -34.81 0.82
C PRO A 332 -23.07 -35.39 1.31
N ARG A 333 -24.01 -35.65 0.39
CA ARG A 333 -25.24 -36.38 0.68
C ARG A 333 -24.82 -37.83 0.92
N TRP A 334 -24.91 -38.27 2.16
CA TRP A 334 -24.90 -39.68 2.46
C TRP A 334 -26.22 -40.29 1.96
N PRO A 335 -26.21 -41.42 1.23
CA PRO A 335 -27.44 -42.11 0.88
C PRO A 335 -28.18 -42.54 2.15
N PRO A 336 -29.52 -42.53 2.16
CA PRO A 336 -30.29 -42.96 3.33
C PRO A 336 -29.97 -44.43 3.63
N GLY A 337 -29.44 -44.72 4.83
CA GLY A 337 -29.18 -46.09 5.30
C GLY A 337 -27.70 -46.49 5.46
N ALA A 338 -26.73 -45.62 5.16
CA ALA A 338 -25.33 -45.94 5.41
C ALA A 338 -24.90 -45.53 6.83
N SER A 339 -24.57 -46.51 7.68
CA SER A 339 -24.01 -46.28 9.01
C SER A 339 -22.60 -45.70 8.92
N ARG A 340 -22.28 -44.80 9.86
CA ARG A 340 -21.00 -44.10 9.96
C ARG A 340 -19.88 -45.13 10.20
N PRO A 341 -18.83 -45.22 9.37
CA PRO A 341 -17.75 -46.16 9.61
C PRO A 341 -16.95 -45.71 10.86
N PRO A 342 -16.40 -46.66 11.65
CA PRO A 342 -15.59 -46.32 12.81
C PRO A 342 -14.33 -45.56 12.40
N PRO A 343 -13.77 -44.72 13.29
CA PRO A 343 -12.58 -43.93 12.99
C PRO A 343 -11.38 -44.85 12.69
N ARG A 344 -10.66 -44.57 11.60
CA ARG A 344 -9.45 -45.31 11.22
C ARG A 344 -8.30 -45.04 12.20
N PRO A 345 -7.49 -46.05 12.55
CA PRO A 345 -6.29 -45.87 13.36
C PRO A 345 -5.19 -45.16 12.56
N ALA A 346 -4.30 -44.47 13.28
CA ALA A 346 -3.20 -43.69 12.74
C ALA A 346 -2.14 -44.57 12.04
N SER A 347 -1.69 -44.19 10.84
CA SER A 347 -0.47 -44.74 10.24
C SER A 347 0.22 -43.76 9.29
N THR A 348 1.45 -43.39 9.67
CA THR A 348 2.71 -43.39 8.89
C THR A 348 2.71 -43.44 7.34
N SER A 349 3.45 -42.48 6.77
CA SER A 349 4.37 -42.50 5.59
C SER A 349 3.89 -42.94 4.17
N ALA A 350 3.80 -41.95 3.25
CA ALA A 350 4.26 -41.85 1.83
C ALA A 350 3.94 -42.95 0.76
N PRO A 351 4.10 -42.74 -0.58
CA PRO A 351 3.92 -41.54 -1.44
C PRO A 351 3.19 -41.81 -2.81
N SER A 352 2.90 -40.70 -3.53
CA SER A 352 2.78 -40.51 -5.00
C SER A 352 1.59 -41.09 -5.79
N MET A 353 0.91 -40.24 -6.58
CA MET A 353 0.61 -40.51 -8.00
C MET A 353 0.25 -39.22 -8.76
N ARG A 354 0.91 -39.03 -9.91
CA ARG A 354 0.61 -38.02 -10.94
C ARG A 354 -0.59 -38.46 -11.78
N GLN A 355 -1.37 -37.51 -12.29
CA GLN A 355 -1.86 -37.61 -13.68
C GLN A 355 -2.22 -36.24 -14.26
N ALA A 356 -1.73 -36.04 -15.49
CA ALA A 356 -1.95 -34.89 -16.34
C ALA A 356 -3.22 -35.07 -17.20
N GLY A 357 -3.78 -33.96 -17.67
CA GLY A 357 -4.83 -33.96 -18.69
C GLY A 357 -4.95 -32.57 -19.33
N ALA A 358 -4.38 -32.42 -20.52
CA ALA A 358 -4.48 -31.25 -21.37
C ALA A 358 -5.83 -31.18 -22.08
N CYS A 359 -6.33 -29.97 -22.39
CA CYS A 359 -6.96 -29.68 -23.69
C CYS A 359 -7.11 -28.18 -23.98
N SER A 360 -7.09 -27.92 -25.28
CA SER A 360 -6.90 -26.70 -26.04
C SER A 360 -8.12 -25.76 -26.17
N GLY A 361 -7.84 -24.47 -26.39
CA GLY A 361 -8.30 -23.80 -27.63
C GLY A 361 -9.25 -22.59 -27.54
N ARG A 362 -8.70 -21.45 -28.00
CA ARG A 362 -9.31 -20.33 -28.77
C ARG A 362 -9.77 -19.03 -28.05
N ARG A 363 -9.12 -17.97 -28.53
CA ARG A 363 -9.55 -16.61 -28.93
C ARG A 363 -10.10 -15.66 -27.87
N ALA A 364 -9.38 -14.54 -27.73
CA ALA A 364 -9.73 -13.32 -27.00
C ALA A 364 -10.89 -12.54 -27.65
N PRO A 365 -11.59 -11.72 -26.85
CA PRO A 365 -11.79 -10.33 -27.22
C PRO A 365 -11.63 -9.33 -26.04
N SER A 366 -10.76 -8.35 -26.23
CA SER A 366 -11.05 -6.90 -26.29
C SER A 366 -12.21 -6.29 -25.45
N TRP A 367 -11.80 -5.51 -24.44
CA TRP A 367 -12.29 -4.22 -23.88
C TRP A 367 -13.62 -4.06 -23.08
N ALA A 368 -13.45 -3.21 -22.05
CA ALA A 368 -14.35 -2.20 -21.50
C ALA A 368 -15.32 -2.59 -20.36
N SER A 369 -14.96 -2.08 -19.17
CA SER A 369 -15.84 -1.43 -18.19
C SER A 369 -17.09 -2.19 -17.74
N ALA A 370 -17.03 -2.87 -16.60
CA ALA A 370 -18.22 -3.33 -15.88
C ALA A 370 -18.07 -3.11 -14.36
N PRO A 371 -19.14 -2.66 -13.66
CA PRO A 371 -19.09 -2.31 -12.24
C PRO A 371 -19.05 -3.57 -11.35
N ALA A 372 -18.23 -3.53 -10.30
CA ALA A 372 -18.14 -4.57 -9.29
C ALA A 372 -19.42 -4.59 -8.43
N TRP A 373 -20.08 -5.75 -8.36
CA TRP A 373 -21.22 -6.00 -7.49
C TRP A 373 -20.76 -6.83 -6.28
N VAL A 374 -21.03 -6.32 -5.08
CA VAL A 374 -20.84 -7.06 -3.82
C VAL A 374 -22.02 -8.01 -3.65
N ARG A 375 -21.76 -9.32 -3.62
CA ARG A 375 -22.77 -10.35 -3.43
C ARG A 375 -22.87 -10.67 -1.94
N THR A 376 -23.90 -10.16 -1.27
CA THR A 376 -24.24 -10.54 0.10
C THR A 376 -24.99 -11.88 0.10
N ARG A 377 -24.62 -12.76 1.03
CA ARG A 377 -25.53 -13.73 1.63
C ARG A 377 -25.45 -13.59 3.13
#